data_AF-A0AAN7ARG3-F1
#
_entry.id   AF-A0AAN7ARG3-F1
#
_cell.length_a   1.000
_cell.length_b   1.000
_cell.length_c   1.000
_cell.angle_alpha   90.00
_cell.angle_beta   90.00
_cell.angle_gamma   90.00
#
_symmetry.space_group_name_H-M   'P 1'
#
loop_
_entity.id
_entity.type
_entity.pdbx_description
1 polymer ?
#
loop_
_entity_poly.entity_id
_entity_poly.type
_entity_poly.pdbx_seq_one_letter_code
_entity_poly.pdbx_strand_id
1 'polypeptide(L)'
;MPLNADIFTEIINLAQISEATDPRDKVYGILALLPDAIRKNIQPHYADSYTAFDAYTEFSRACILGFRALTLCAHGEINMEPPRLKDSSLPARLLISPV
;
A
#
# COMPACT_ATOMS: atom_id res chain seq x y z
N MET A 1 -14.99 -17.15 6.96
CA MET A 1 -15.62 -15.94 7.51
C MET A 1 -15.24 -14.79 6.59
N PRO A 2 -16.18 -13.97 6.09
CA PRO A 2 -15.79 -12.79 5.31
C PRO A 2 -15.03 -11.82 6.23
N LEU A 3 -13.90 -11.32 5.76
CA LEU A 3 -13.18 -10.25 6.46
C LEU A 3 -14.05 -8.99 6.38
N ASN A 4 -14.39 -8.36 7.51
CA ASN A 4 -15.05 -7.06 7.47
C ASN A 4 -14.01 -5.98 7.10
N ALA A 5 -14.46 -4.83 6.59
CA ALA A 5 -13.56 -3.74 6.20
C ALA A 5 -12.78 -3.19 7.39
N ASP A 6 -13.38 -3.16 8.59
CA ASP A 6 -12.77 -2.61 9.81
C ASP A 6 -11.56 -3.44 10.27
N ILE A 7 -11.69 -4.76 10.29
CA ILE A 7 -10.62 -5.71 10.62
C ILE A 7 -9.52 -5.63 9.58
N PHE A 8 -9.85 -5.47 8.30
CA PHE A 8 -8.82 -5.28 7.28
C PHE A 8 -8.01 -4.01 7.51
N THR A 9 -8.68 -2.88 7.77
CA THR A 9 -8.02 -1.61 8.09
C THR A 9 -7.13 -1.75 9.33
N GLU A 10 -7.60 -2.45 10.35
CA GLU A 10 -6.82 -2.72 11.56
C GLU A 10 -5.57 -3.56 11.26
N ILE A 11 -5.68 -4.60 10.43
CA ILE A 11 -4.53 -5.41 9.99
C ILE A 11 -3.50 -4.55 9.23
N ILE A 12 -3.96 -3.65 8.37
CA ILE A 12 -3.07 -2.73 7.65
C ILE A 12 -2.39 -1.75 8.61
N ASN A 13 -3.13 -1.16 9.55
CA ASN A 13 -2.57 -0.27 10.57
C ASN A 13 -1.50 -0.97 11.41
N LEU A 14 -1.74 -2.22 11.83
CA LEU A 14 -0.76 -3.04 12.54
C LEU A 14 0.51 -3.26 11.72
N ALA A 15 0.38 -3.53 10.40
CA ALA A 15 1.52 -3.67 9.51
C ALA A 15 2.33 -2.36 9.42
N GLN A 16 1.65 -1.23 9.28
CA GLN A 16 2.28 0.08 9.14
C GLN A 16 3.13 0.44 10.36
N ILE A 17 2.59 0.24 11.58
CA ILE A 17 3.28 0.58 12.83
C ILE A 17 4.29 -0.48 13.28
N SER A 18 4.24 -1.70 12.71
CA SER A 18 5.20 -2.74 13.06
C SER A 18 6.64 -2.35 12.65
N GLU A 19 7.60 -2.68 13.50
CA GLU A 19 9.02 -2.59 13.14
C GLU A 19 9.45 -3.86 12.42
N ALA A 20 10.14 -3.70 11.29
CA ALA A 20 10.66 -4.81 10.52
C ALA A 20 12.03 -4.43 9.95
N THR A 21 12.99 -5.35 10.04
CA THR A 21 14.33 -5.16 9.45
C THR A 21 14.23 -5.12 7.92
N ASP A 22 13.43 -6.01 7.34
CA ASP A 22 13.06 -5.96 5.94
C ASP A 22 11.64 -5.39 5.79
N PRO A 23 11.42 -4.28 5.05
CA PRO A 23 10.09 -3.74 4.84
C PRO A 23 9.09 -4.74 4.22
N ARG A 24 9.57 -5.73 3.46
CA ARG A 24 8.75 -6.80 2.86
C ARG A 24 8.10 -7.70 3.91
N ASP A 25 8.74 -7.86 5.07
CA ASP A 25 8.21 -8.69 6.17
C ASP A 25 6.90 -8.14 6.73
N LYS A 26 6.64 -6.84 6.60
CA LYS A 26 5.35 -6.24 6.97
C LYS A 26 4.21 -6.86 6.16
N VAL A 27 4.44 -7.06 4.86
CA VAL A 27 3.46 -7.69 3.95
C VAL A 27 3.31 -9.15 4.30
N TYR A 28 4.41 -9.89 4.36
CA TYR A 28 4.36 -11.33 4.55
C TYR A 28 3.87 -11.74 5.93
N GLY A 29 4.12 -10.90 6.95
CA GLY A 29 3.56 -11.05 8.29
C GLY A 29 2.03 -10.96 8.30
N ILE A 30 1.45 -9.99 7.60
CA ILE A 30 -0.02 -9.86 7.56
C ILE A 30 -0.71 -10.86 6.64
N LEU A 31 -0.02 -11.47 5.67
CA LEU A 31 -0.61 -12.52 4.83
C LEU A 31 -1.19 -13.68 5.65
N ALA A 32 -0.61 -13.97 6.83
CA ALA A 32 -1.11 -15.00 7.74
C ALA A 32 -2.52 -14.68 8.28
N LEU A 33 -2.90 -13.40 8.33
CA LEU A 33 -4.18 -12.91 8.84
C LEU A 33 -5.25 -12.74 7.75
N LEU A 34 -4.86 -12.86 6.47
CA LEU A 34 -5.76 -12.62 5.34
C LEU A 34 -6.44 -13.90 4.84
N PRO A 35 -7.62 -13.77 4.19
CA PRO A 35 -8.30 -14.90 3.57
C PRO A 35 -7.44 -15.63 2.54
N ASP A 36 -7.70 -16.93 2.40
CA ASP A 36 -7.07 -17.81 1.40
C ASP A 36 -7.06 -17.25 -0.02
N ALA A 37 -8.13 -16.53 -0.39
CA ALA A 37 -8.28 -15.92 -1.70
C ALA A 37 -7.21 -14.86 -2.02
N ILE A 38 -6.57 -14.28 -0.99
CA ILE A 38 -5.51 -13.28 -1.15
C ILE A 38 -4.17 -13.93 -0.89
N ARG A 39 -4.05 -14.67 0.22
CA ARG A 39 -2.82 -15.33 0.64
C ARG A 39 -2.22 -16.23 -0.43
N LYS A 40 -3.03 -16.98 -1.19
CA LYS A 40 -2.53 -17.90 -2.23
C LYS A 40 -1.94 -17.19 -3.45
N ASN A 41 -2.21 -15.89 -3.62
CA ASN A 41 -1.76 -15.11 -4.77
C ASN A 41 -0.43 -14.37 -4.52
N ILE A 42 0.13 -14.45 -3.31
CA ILE A 42 1.38 -13.78 -2.95
C ILE A 42 2.30 -14.81 -2.31
N GLN A 43 3.50 -14.93 -2.86
CA GLN A 43 4.55 -15.77 -2.30
C GLN A 43 5.69 -14.87 -1.82
N PRO A 44 6.29 -15.15 -0.64
CA PRO A 44 7.47 -14.41 -0.18
C PRO A 44 8.61 -14.47 -1.20
N HIS A 45 9.14 -13.30 -1.57
CA HIS A 45 10.21 -13.16 -2.54
C HIS A 45 11.25 -12.15 -2.04
N TYR A 46 12.47 -12.63 -1.80
CA TYR A 46 13.54 -11.85 -1.16
C TYR A 46 14.76 -11.61 -2.06
N ALA A 47 14.66 -11.84 -3.37
CA ALA A 47 15.76 -11.53 -4.28
C ALA A 47 16.09 -10.03 -4.26
N ASP A 48 17.35 -9.67 -4.46
CA ASP A 48 17.81 -8.27 -4.48
C ASP A 48 17.15 -7.45 -5.60
N SER A 49 16.74 -8.12 -6.68
CA SER A 49 16.00 -7.51 -7.79
C SER A 49 14.52 -7.26 -7.48
N TYR A 50 14.02 -7.71 -6.33
CA TYR A 50 12.62 -7.60 -5.93
C TYR A 50 12.50 -6.68 -4.71
N THR A 51 12.01 -5.48 -4.95
CA THR A 51 11.99 -4.41 -3.95
C THR A 51 10.79 -4.50 -3.03
N ALA A 52 10.82 -3.76 -1.91
CA ALA A 52 9.65 -3.59 -1.07
C ALA A 52 8.45 -2.98 -1.82
N PHE A 53 8.72 -2.09 -2.80
CA PHE A 53 7.68 -1.50 -3.63
C PHE A 53 6.97 -2.56 -4.50
N ASP A 54 7.71 -3.53 -5.02
CA ASP A 54 7.14 -4.65 -5.77
C ASP A 54 6.23 -5.50 -4.88
N ALA A 55 6.67 -5.79 -3.65
CA ALA A 55 5.88 -6.50 -2.65
C ALA A 55 4.56 -5.78 -2.32
N TYR A 56 4.62 -4.46 -2.08
CA TYR A 56 3.43 -3.64 -1.82
C TYR A 56 2.49 -3.59 -3.03
N THR A 57 3.05 -3.53 -4.24
CA THR A 57 2.27 -3.48 -5.48
C THR A 57 1.54 -4.80 -5.72
N GLU A 58 2.22 -5.94 -5.56
CA GLU A 58 1.61 -7.26 -5.68
C GLU A 58 0.56 -7.50 -4.59
N PHE A 59 0.86 -7.08 -3.36
CA PHE A 59 -0.09 -7.12 -2.26
C PHE A 59 -1.36 -6.35 -2.57
N SER A 60 -1.22 -5.10 -3.01
CA SER A 60 -2.35 -4.24 -3.34
C SER A 60 -3.20 -4.83 -4.47
N ARG A 61 -2.53 -5.36 -5.51
CA ARG A 61 -3.19 -6.08 -6.61
C ARG A 61 -4.01 -7.27 -6.11
N ALA A 62 -3.42 -8.12 -5.26
CA ALA A 62 -4.10 -9.30 -4.73
C ALA A 62 -5.30 -8.94 -3.85
N CYS A 63 -5.20 -7.88 -3.04
CA CYS A 63 -6.32 -7.38 -2.23
C CYS A 63 -7.48 -6.90 -3.12
N ILE A 64 -7.21 -6.12 -4.16
CA ILE A 64 -8.24 -5.66 -5.12
C ILE A 64 -8.95 -6.85 -5.76
N LEU A 65 -8.18 -7.84 -6.24
CA LEU A 65 -8.72 -9.02 -6.91
C LEU A 65 -9.48 -9.94 -5.95
N GLY A 66 -8.96 -10.15 -4.74
CA GLY A 66 -9.51 -11.06 -3.74
C GLY A 66 -10.78 -10.54 -3.08
N PHE A 67 -10.86 -9.23 -2.78
CA PHE A 67 -12.05 -8.62 -2.20
C PHE A 67 -13.07 -8.16 -3.24
N ARG A 68 -12.67 -8.03 -4.51
CA ARG A 68 -13.50 -7.46 -5.60
C ARG A 68 -14.08 -6.07 -5.24
N ALA A 69 -13.39 -5.34 -4.37
CA ALA A 69 -13.82 -4.06 -3.82
C ALA A 69 -12.66 -3.06 -3.91
N LEU A 70 -12.79 -2.07 -4.80
CA LEU A 70 -11.82 -0.99 -4.97
C LEU A 70 -11.80 0.00 -3.79
N THR A 71 -12.82 -0.03 -2.93
CA THR A 71 -12.93 0.81 -1.74
C THR A 71 -11.85 0.55 -0.69
N LEU A 72 -11.12 -0.57 -0.78
CA LEU A 72 -9.95 -0.86 0.07
C LEU A 72 -8.74 0.03 -0.28
N CYS A 73 -8.61 0.48 -1.53
CA CYS A 73 -7.56 1.41 -1.92
C CYS A 73 -7.72 2.80 -1.26
N ALA A 74 -8.95 3.18 -0.91
CA ALA A 74 -9.23 4.45 -0.24
C ALA A 74 -8.72 4.48 1.22
N HIS A 75 -8.51 3.32 1.85
CA HIS A 75 -8.02 3.22 3.22
C HIS A 75 -6.47 3.18 3.31
N GLY A 76 -5.78 3.09 2.17
CA GLY A 76 -4.32 3.17 2.10
C GLY A 76 -3.74 4.59 2.17
N GLU A 77 -4.60 5.61 2.11
CA GLU A 77 -4.22 7.01 2.33
C GLU A 77 -4.20 7.33 3.82
N ILE A 78 -3.19 6.83 4.54
CA ILE A 78 -2.84 7.36 5.86
C ILE A 78 -1.35 7.72 5.84
N ASN A 79 -1.10 9.00 5.59
CA ASN A 79 0.14 9.75 5.83
C ASN A 79 1.38 9.47 4.96
N MET A 80 1.24 9.27 3.64
CA MET A 80 2.28 9.85 2.77
C MET A 80 2.00 11.34 2.66
N GLU A 81 2.65 12.17 3.48
CA GLU A 81 2.87 13.53 3.02
C GLU A 81 3.55 13.43 1.65
N PRO A 82 3.02 14.09 0.61
CA PRO A 82 3.71 14.15 -0.67
C PRO A 82 5.13 14.65 -0.39
N PRO A 83 6.17 14.06 -1.00
CA PRO A 83 7.54 14.52 -0.79
C PRO A 83 7.55 16.01 -1.07
N ARG A 84 7.74 16.82 -0.02
CA ARG A 84 7.84 18.27 -0.16
C ARG A 84 9.01 18.49 -1.10
N LEU A 85 8.70 18.91 -2.32
CA LEU A 85 9.69 19.45 -3.25
C LEU A 85 10.42 20.54 -2.47
N LYS A 86 11.63 20.22 -1.99
CA LYS A 86 12.50 21.24 -1.42
C LYS A 86 12.85 22.15 -2.59
N ASP A 87 12.43 23.40 -2.43
CA ASP A 87 12.56 24.54 -3.31
C ASP A 87 13.74 24.46 -4.29
N SER A 88 13.44 24.64 -5.58
CA SER A 88 14.32 25.44 -6.44
C SER A 88 13.54 26.01 -7.63
N SER A 89 13.23 27.30 -7.52
CA SER A 89 13.15 28.29 -8.60
C SER A 89 12.34 27.94 -9.86
N LEU A 90 11.15 28.55 -10.01
CA LEU A 90 10.68 29.12 -11.28
C LEU A 90 9.53 30.12 -11.00
N PRO A 91 9.46 31.25 -11.71
CA PRO A 91 8.70 32.42 -11.27
C PRO A 91 7.20 32.27 -11.50
N ALA A 92 6.43 32.85 -10.57
CA ALA A 92 5.00 33.04 -10.68
C ALA A 92 4.64 33.92 -11.89
N ARG A 93 4.31 33.31 -13.04
CA ARG A 93 3.52 33.97 -14.10
C ARG A 93 3.14 33.00 -15.22
N LEU A 94 2.09 32.23 -14.99
CA LEU A 94 1.15 31.84 -16.06
C LEU A 94 -0.22 31.52 -15.45
N LEU A 95 -0.78 32.55 -14.78
CA LEU A 95 -2.22 32.63 -14.57
C LEU A 95 -2.86 32.86 -15.95
N ILE A 96 -3.30 31.75 -16.52
CA ILE A 96 -4.51 31.56 -17.31
C ILE A 96 -5.39 32.83 -17.37
N SER A 97 -5.52 33.43 -18.55
CA SER A 97 -6.60 34.37 -18.86
C SER A 97 -7.78 33.55 -19.39
N PRO A 98 -8.98 33.61 -18.79
CA PRO A 98 -10.17 33.05 -19.40
C PRO A 98 -10.96 34.14 -20.15
N VAL A 99 -11.38 33.77 -21.37
CA VAL A 99 -12.37 34.42 -22.27
C VAL A 99 -11.91 35.69 -22.99
#